data_AF-A0A1Y2K7V9-F1
#
_entry.id   AF-A0A1Y2K7V9-F1
#
_cell.length_a   1.000
_cell.length_b   1.000
_cell.length_c   1.000
_cell.angle_alpha   90.00
_cell.angle_beta   90.00
_cell.angle_gamma   90.00
#
_symmetry.space_group_name_H-M   'P 1'
#
loop_
_entity.id
_entity.type
_entity.pdbx_description
1 polymer ?
#
loop_
_entity_poly.entity_id
_entity_poly.type
_entity_poly.pdbx_seq_one_letter_code
_entity_poly.pdbx_strand_id
1 'polypeptide(L)'
;MAHSVEQKSVALWRRGVAWVLDRAADALQQEITPDQRQELFARCIALCHSVGVETLDTDERHALMVAWTWGHQAGWVDASCSISIAPSDSASQTSVLQSWMKALPNDAIVTPKTGAAPELARFLPLWVNHADARLAAQMERLLRHIEIRRQDCLADGAGRSMPWPQRARIAAALAEYARRQLDWRFVNGALKLTDWDFPRSLPRRYRPGLAAMAWAIAAQEQAVQHLWEQAQ
;
A
#
# COMPACT_ATOMS: atom_id res chain seq x y z
N MET A 1 -9.29 26.56 16.04
CA MET A 1 -7.93 26.03 15.75
C MET A 1 -7.95 24.74 14.91
N ALA A 2 -8.89 23.81 15.10
CA ALA A 2 -8.99 22.55 14.31
C ALA A 2 -9.11 22.76 12.79
N HIS A 3 -9.95 23.72 12.34
CA HIS A 3 -10.16 24.04 10.92
C HIS A 3 -8.89 24.46 10.15
N SER A 4 -7.91 25.05 10.83
CA SER A 4 -6.64 25.49 10.19
C SER A 4 -5.67 24.33 9.96
N VAL A 5 -5.73 23.29 10.81
CA VAL A 5 -4.88 22.10 10.68
C VAL A 5 -5.40 21.22 9.57
N GLU A 6 -6.72 21.05 9.48
CA GLU A 6 -7.40 20.29 8.43
C GLU A 6 -7.21 20.90 7.04
N GLN A 7 -7.38 22.21 6.88
CA GLN A 7 -7.12 22.90 5.61
C GLN A 7 -5.63 22.83 5.17
N LYS A 8 -4.69 22.86 6.13
CA LYS A 8 -3.26 22.67 5.84
C LYS A 8 -2.94 21.24 5.45
N SER A 9 -3.56 20.25 6.10
CA SER A 9 -3.44 18.83 5.75
C SER A 9 -4.04 18.53 4.38
N VAL A 10 -5.20 19.11 4.05
CA VAL A 10 -5.84 18.99 2.72
C VAL A 10 -5.01 19.70 1.65
N ALA A 11 -4.42 20.86 1.93
CA ALA A 11 -3.53 21.54 0.97
C ALA A 11 -2.19 20.81 0.78
N LEU A 12 -1.62 20.24 1.85
CA LEU A 12 -0.44 19.37 1.80
C LEU A 12 -0.75 18.03 1.12
N TRP A 13 -1.97 17.53 1.26
CA TRP A 13 -2.48 16.34 0.57
C TRP A 13 -2.73 16.61 -0.91
N ARG A 14 -3.39 17.71 -1.29
CA ARG A 14 -3.54 18.12 -2.70
C ARG A 14 -2.18 18.34 -3.36
N ARG A 15 -1.22 18.93 -2.64
CA ARG A 15 0.17 19.03 -3.10
C ARG A 15 0.88 17.69 -3.09
N GLY A 16 0.64 16.80 -2.14
CA GLY A 16 1.26 15.47 -2.07
C GLY A 16 0.75 14.56 -3.17
N VAL A 17 -0.56 14.49 -3.39
CA VAL A 17 -1.19 13.81 -4.52
C VAL A 17 -0.77 14.47 -5.83
N ALA A 18 -0.86 15.80 -5.98
CA ALA A 18 -0.38 16.47 -7.19
C ALA A 18 1.12 16.27 -7.42
N TRP A 19 1.94 16.15 -6.36
CA TRP A 19 3.39 15.94 -6.45
C TRP A 19 3.76 14.48 -6.74
N VAL A 20 3.03 13.49 -6.20
CA VAL A 20 3.16 12.07 -6.58
C VAL A 20 2.67 11.88 -8.02
N LEU A 21 1.64 12.61 -8.44
CA LEU A 21 1.17 12.66 -9.83
C LEU A 21 2.18 13.39 -10.74
N ASP A 22 2.80 14.50 -10.29
CA ASP A 22 3.87 15.23 -10.98
C ASP A 22 5.15 14.41 -11.08
N ARG A 23 5.47 13.58 -10.08
CA ARG A 23 6.69 12.74 -10.06
C ARG A 23 6.53 11.46 -10.85
N ALA A 24 5.31 10.91 -10.90
CA ALA A 24 4.92 9.88 -11.86
C ALA A 24 4.82 10.43 -13.29
N ALA A 25 4.51 11.72 -13.47
CA ALA A 25 4.53 12.44 -14.75
C ALA A 25 5.93 12.95 -15.16
N ASP A 26 6.84 13.23 -14.22
CA ASP A 26 8.25 13.55 -14.48
C ASP A 26 9.00 12.29 -14.99
N ALA A 27 8.52 11.11 -14.60
CA ALA A 27 9.04 9.81 -14.98
C ALA A 27 8.70 9.40 -16.42
N LEU A 28 7.53 9.84 -16.89
CA LEU A 28 6.99 9.62 -18.23
C LEU A 28 6.49 10.99 -18.67
N GLN A 29 7.25 11.75 -19.46
CA GLN A 29 7.07 13.16 -19.90
C GLN A 29 5.66 13.64 -20.37
N GLN A 30 4.56 13.14 -19.82
CA GLN A 30 3.17 13.46 -20.12
C GLN A 30 2.36 13.33 -18.82
N GLU A 31 1.62 14.38 -18.51
CA GLU A 31 0.66 14.45 -17.42
C GLU A 31 -0.27 13.22 -17.42
N ILE A 32 -0.26 12.43 -16.34
CA ILE A 32 -1.13 11.25 -16.20
C ILE A 32 -2.48 11.70 -15.62
N THR A 33 -3.52 11.74 -16.45
CA THR A 33 -4.91 12.04 -16.09
C THR A 33 -5.52 10.91 -15.22
N PRO A 34 -6.63 11.16 -14.50
CA PRO A 34 -7.41 10.09 -13.86
C PRO A 34 -7.67 8.88 -14.78
N ASP A 35 -7.96 9.13 -16.06
CA ASP A 35 -8.21 8.09 -17.05
C ASP A 35 -6.97 7.22 -17.31
N GLN A 36 -5.78 7.82 -17.34
CA GLN A 36 -4.53 7.08 -17.51
C GLN A 36 -4.15 6.27 -16.25
N ARG A 37 -4.60 6.67 -15.05
CA ARG A 37 -4.49 5.84 -13.83
C ARG A 37 -5.39 4.62 -13.90
N GLN A 38 -6.63 4.80 -14.36
CA GLN A 38 -7.55 3.70 -14.63
C GLN A 38 -6.97 2.75 -15.69
N GLU A 39 -6.35 3.29 -16.74
CA GLU A 39 -5.67 2.49 -17.77
C GLU A 39 -4.49 1.69 -17.18
N LEU A 40 -3.64 2.30 -16.35
CA LEU A 40 -2.54 1.60 -15.69
C LEU A 40 -3.03 0.47 -14.78
N PHE A 41 -4.07 0.74 -13.99
CA PHE A 41 -4.71 -0.26 -13.16
C PHE A 41 -5.27 -1.42 -14.01
N ALA A 42 -6.04 -1.11 -15.04
CA ALA A 42 -6.59 -2.10 -15.97
C ALA A 42 -5.49 -2.92 -16.65
N ARG A 43 -4.37 -2.30 -17.03
CA ARG A 43 -3.19 -2.97 -17.59
C ARG A 43 -2.51 -3.89 -16.59
N CYS A 44 -2.42 -3.51 -15.32
CA CYS A 44 -1.88 -4.37 -14.26
C CYS A 44 -2.76 -5.63 -14.08
N ILE A 45 -4.08 -5.46 -14.02
CA ILE A 45 -5.04 -6.57 -13.93
C ILE A 45 -4.94 -7.47 -15.17
N ALA A 46 -4.99 -6.89 -16.37
CA ALA A 46 -4.88 -7.63 -17.63
C ALA A 46 -3.56 -8.40 -17.75
N LEU A 47 -2.45 -7.82 -17.30
CA LEU A 47 -1.16 -8.50 -17.30
C LEU A 47 -1.17 -9.70 -16.34
N CYS A 48 -1.76 -9.55 -15.15
CA CYS A 48 -1.89 -10.66 -14.20
C CYS A 48 -2.75 -11.81 -14.78
N HIS A 49 -3.83 -11.49 -15.50
CA HIS A 49 -4.60 -12.50 -16.24
C HIS A 49 -3.77 -13.18 -17.34
N SER A 50 -2.94 -12.41 -18.07
CA SER A 50 -2.11 -12.95 -19.17
C SER A 50 -1.02 -13.93 -18.71
N VAL A 51 -0.55 -13.78 -17.47
CA VAL A 51 0.46 -14.66 -16.86
C VAL A 51 -0.19 -15.93 -16.28
N GLY A 52 -1.51 -15.92 -16.07
CA GLY A 52 -2.28 -17.00 -15.49
C GLY A 52 -2.24 -16.94 -13.96
N VAL A 53 -3.40 -16.70 -13.33
CA VAL A 53 -3.55 -16.56 -11.87
C VAL A 53 -3.02 -17.79 -11.12
N GLU A 54 -3.10 -18.97 -11.73
CA GLU A 54 -2.55 -20.25 -11.25
C GLU A 54 -1.03 -20.18 -10.96
N THR A 55 -0.30 -19.35 -11.71
CA THR A 55 1.18 -19.23 -11.61
C THR A 55 1.63 -18.23 -10.55
N LEU A 56 0.71 -17.42 -10.03
CA LEU A 56 0.99 -16.45 -8.98
C LEU A 56 1.08 -17.15 -7.62
N ASP A 57 1.99 -16.68 -6.77
CA ASP A 57 2.03 -17.16 -5.39
C ASP A 57 0.79 -16.73 -4.59
N THR A 58 0.63 -17.26 -3.39
CA THR A 58 -0.55 -16.96 -2.54
C THR A 58 -0.67 -15.47 -2.20
N ASP A 59 0.44 -14.76 -1.99
CA ASP A 59 0.43 -13.34 -1.64
C ASP A 59 0.10 -12.46 -2.86
N GLU A 60 0.61 -12.81 -4.03
CA GLU A 60 0.31 -12.15 -5.30
C GLU A 60 -1.13 -12.37 -5.73
N ARG A 61 -1.66 -13.58 -5.56
CA ARG A 61 -3.10 -13.85 -5.78
C ARG A 61 -3.98 -13.02 -4.86
N HIS A 62 -3.65 -12.97 -3.57
CA HIS A 62 -4.38 -12.15 -2.62
C HIS A 62 -4.32 -10.66 -2.99
N ALA A 63 -3.14 -10.13 -3.31
CA ALA A 63 -2.99 -8.74 -3.73
C ALA A 63 -3.80 -8.43 -5.01
N LEU A 64 -3.79 -9.34 -5.99
CA LEU A 64 -4.57 -9.20 -7.21
C LEU A 64 -6.08 -9.19 -6.94
N MET A 65 -6.55 -10.06 -6.06
CA MET A 65 -7.95 -10.11 -5.64
C MET A 65 -8.40 -8.81 -5.01
N VAL A 66 -7.65 -8.33 -4.01
CA VAL A 66 -7.97 -7.09 -3.31
C VAL A 66 -7.93 -5.90 -4.27
N ALA A 67 -6.90 -5.84 -5.13
CA ALA A 67 -6.83 -4.86 -6.20
C ALA A 67 -8.09 -4.92 -7.06
N TRP A 68 -8.46 -6.09 -7.60
CA TRP A 68 -9.64 -6.27 -8.45
C TRP A 68 -10.93 -5.83 -7.75
N THR A 69 -11.16 -6.28 -6.51
CA THR A 69 -12.36 -5.90 -5.73
C THR A 69 -12.47 -4.39 -5.59
N TRP A 70 -11.36 -3.73 -5.29
CA TRP A 70 -11.33 -2.28 -5.12
C TRP A 70 -11.46 -1.53 -6.44
N GLY A 71 -10.82 -2.01 -7.50
CA GLY A 71 -10.98 -1.47 -8.85
C GLY A 71 -12.42 -1.58 -9.34
N HIS A 72 -13.09 -2.70 -9.07
CA HIS A 72 -14.50 -2.87 -9.37
C HIS A 72 -15.38 -1.88 -8.59
N GLN A 73 -15.16 -1.72 -7.28
CA GLN A 73 -15.89 -0.75 -6.46
C GLN A 73 -15.69 0.70 -6.93
N ALA A 74 -14.50 1.03 -7.43
CA ALA A 74 -14.19 2.34 -8.01
C ALA A 74 -14.71 2.53 -9.45
N GLY A 75 -15.35 1.50 -10.05
CA GLY A 75 -15.84 1.53 -11.43
C GLY A 75 -14.73 1.42 -12.49
N TRP A 76 -13.54 0.96 -12.10
CA TRP A 76 -12.37 0.88 -12.99
C TRP A 76 -12.30 -0.41 -13.81
N VAL A 77 -12.89 -1.49 -13.29
CA VAL A 77 -12.90 -2.82 -13.91
C VAL A 77 -14.32 -3.36 -13.92
N ASP A 78 -14.67 -4.00 -15.03
CA ASP A 78 -15.98 -4.62 -15.23
C ASP A 78 -16.17 -5.87 -14.35
N ALA A 79 -17.38 -6.03 -13.83
CA ALA A 79 -17.83 -7.16 -13.00
C ALA A 79 -17.71 -8.51 -13.73
N SER A 80 -17.69 -8.48 -15.07
CA SER A 80 -17.61 -9.67 -15.94
C SER A 80 -16.31 -10.47 -15.75
N CYS A 81 -15.25 -9.87 -15.19
CA CYS A 81 -13.97 -10.53 -14.93
C CYS A 81 -13.91 -11.12 -13.50
N SER A 82 -14.59 -12.22 -13.20
CA SER A 82 -14.49 -12.84 -11.87
C SER A 82 -13.15 -13.55 -11.67
N ILE A 83 -12.39 -13.18 -10.62
CA ILE A 83 -11.21 -13.93 -10.19
C ILE A 83 -11.64 -14.91 -9.08
N SER A 84 -11.63 -16.21 -9.37
CA SER A 84 -11.90 -17.24 -8.36
C SER A 84 -10.60 -17.63 -7.67
N ILE A 85 -10.50 -17.38 -6.36
CA ILE A 85 -9.38 -17.83 -5.52
C ILE A 85 -9.97 -18.65 -4.39
N ALA A 86 -9.36 -19.80 -4.11
CA ALA A 86 -9.74 -20.62 -2.97
C ALA A 86 -9.64 -19.79 -1.68
N PRO A 87 -10.68 -19.79 -0.82
CA PRO A 87 -10.64 -19.05 0.43
C PRO A 87 -9.44 -19.52 1.26
N SER A 88 -8.62 -18.57 1.69
CA SER A 88 -7.48 -18.87 2.57
C SER A 88 -8.00 -19.19 3.98
N ASP A 89 -7.37 -20.16 4.64
CA ASP A 89 -7.73 -20.58 6.00
C ASP A 89 -7.42 -19.47 7.02
N SER A 90 -8.44 -18.68 7.36
CA SER A 90 -8.38 -17.55 8.29
C SER A 90 -7.89 -17.92 9.70
N ALA A 91 -8.17 -19.15 10.16
CA ALA A 91 -7.72 -19.62 11.48
C ALA A 91 -6.21 -19.85 11.49
N SER A 92 -5.69 -20.46 10.43
CA SER A 92 -4.25 -20.63 10.22
C SER A 92 -3.52 -19.29 10.17
N GLN A 93 -4.02 -18.33 9.39
CA GLN A 93 -3.42 -16.99 9.29
C GLN A 93 -3.33 -16.25 10.64
N THR A 94 -4.37 -16.35 11.46
CA THR A 94 -4.40 -15.71 12.79
C THR A 94 -3.31 -16.26 13.71
N SER A 95 -3.11 -17.58 13.72
CA SER A 95 -2.08 -18.22 14.55
C SER A 95 -0.65 -17.84 14.11
N VAL A 96 -0.42 -17.75 12.79
CA VAL A 96 0.88 -17.35 12.22
C VAL A 96 1.15 -15.87 12.52
N LEU A 97 0.15 -15.00 12.37
CA LEU A 97 0.26 -13.58 12.70
C LEU A 97 0.62 -13.38 14.18
N GLN A 98 -0.06 -14.07 15.10
CA GLN A 98 0.25 -13.99 16.53
C GLN A 98 1.65 -14.47 16.84
N SER A 99 2.12 -15.52 16.16
CA SER A 99 3.48 -16.04 16.32
C SER A 99 4.52 -15.03 15.86
N TRP A 100 4.30 -14.40 14.70
CA TRP A 100 5.16 -13.32 14.20
C TRP A 100 5.18 -12.12 15.16
N MET A 101 4.02 -11.69 15.67
CA MET A 101 3.93 -10.58 16.63
C MET A 101 4.69 -10.85 17.92
N LYS A 102 4.68 -12.10 18.42
CA LYS A 102 5.48 -12.50 19.60
C LYS A 102 6.99 -12.52 19.32
N ALA A 103 7.39 -12.71 18.07
CA ALA A 103 8.79 -12.76 17.65
C ALA A 103 9.39 -11.37 17.35
N LEU A 104 8.59 -10.29 17.44
CA LEU A 104 9.07 -8.93 17.14
C LEU A 104 10.13 -8.49 18.16
N PRO A 105 11.32 -8.06 17.71
CA PRO A 105 12.35 -7.58 18.61
C PRO A 105 11.90 -6.27 19.26
N ASN A 106 11.93 -6.23 20.60
CA ASN A 106 11.44 -5.09 21.39
C ASN A 106 9.98 -4.70 21.10
N ASP A 107 9.13 -5.67 20.70
CA ASP A 107 7.73 -5.43 20.31
C ASP A 107 7.63 -4.28 19.29
N ALA A 108 8.46 -4.32 18.24
CA ALA A 108 8.58 -3.26 17.25
C ALA A 108 8.63 -3.75 15.81
N ILE A 109 7.73 -3.21 14.96
CA ILE A 109 7.74 -3.49 13.52
C ILE A 109 8.84 -2.75 12.75
N VAL A 110 9.34 -1.65 13.31
CA VAL A 110 10.49 -0.91 12.79
C VAL A 110 11.32 -0.42 13.96
N THR A 111 12.65 -0.47 13.83
CA THR A 111 13.57 0.16 14.79
C THR A 111 14.64 0.98 14.08
N PRO A 112 15.21 2.01 14.72
CA PRO A 112 16.32 2.78 14.13
C PRO A 112 17.56 1.94 13.82
N LYS A 113 17.78 0.83 14.56
CA LYS A 113 18.98 0.00 14.45
C LYS A 113 18.83 -1.15 13.47
N THR A 114 17.68 -1.82 13.49
CA THR A 114 17.44 -3.04 12.71
C THR A 114 16.63 -2.78 11.45
N GLY A 115 16.03 -1.59 11.31
CA GLY A 115 15.13 -1.31 10.20
C GLY A 115 13.77 -1.96 10.37
N ALA A 116 13.16 -2.35 9.25
CA ALA A 116 11.91 -3.09 9.22
C ALA A 116 12.06 -4.50 9.81
N ALA A 117 11.06 -4.94 10.56
CA ALA A 117 10.99 -6.32 11.03
C ALA A 117 10.92 -7.30 9.84
N PRO A 118 11.50 -8.50 9.99
CA PRO A 118 11.35 -9.56 8.98
C PRO A 118 9.87 -9.81 8.67
N GLU A 119 9.55 -10.09 7.40
CA GLU A 119 8.18 -10.38 6.94
C GLU A 119 7.14 -9.26 7.19
N LEU A 120 7.57 -8.03 7.53
CA LEU A 120 6.65 -6.92 7.79
C LEU A 120 5.62 -6.73 6.68
N ALA A 121 6.07 -6.75 5.42
CA ALA A 121 5.20 -6.54 4.27
C ALA A 121 4.14 -7.65 4.08
N ARG A 122 4.38 -8.84 4.63
CA ARG A 122 3.43 -9.95 4.61
C ARG A 122 2.41 -9.84 5.73
N PHE A 123 2.87 -9.53 6.95
CA PHE A 123 2.01 -9.57 8.13
C PHE A 123 1.29 -8.26 8.43
N LEU A 124 1.82 -7.11 8.01
CA LEU A 124 1.18 -5.81 8.29
C LEU A 124 -0.24 -5.70 7.74
N PRO A 125 -0.53 -6.10 6.48
CA PRO A 125 -1.90 -6.06 5.98
C PRO A 125 -2.85 -6.98 6.75
N LEU A 126 -2.37 -8.14 7.22
CA LEU A 126 -3.16 -9.04 8.06
C LEU A 126 -3.44 -8.41 9.43
N TRP A 127 -2.42 -7.77 10.01
CA TRP A 127 -2.54 -7.12 11.31
C TRP A 127 -3.51 -5.93 11.27
N VAL A 128 -3.49 -5.11 10.22
CA VAL A 128 -4.45 -4.00 10.06
C VAL A 128 -5.90 -4.50 10.04
N ASN A 129 -6.12 -5.74 9.59
CA ASN A 129 -7.42 -6.41 9.59
C ASN A 129 -7.79 -7.08 10.92
N HIS A 130 -6.86 -7.18 11.87
CA HIS A 130 -7.07 -7.82 13.16
C HIS A 130 -7.25 -6.79 14.27
N ALA A 131 -8.22 -7.01 15.17
CA ALA A 131 -8.37 -6.20 16.37
C ALA A 131 -7.23 -6.50 17.36
N ASP A 132 -6.21 -5.66 17.44
CA ASP A 132 -5.12 -5.74 18.43
C ASP A 132 -4.74 -4.34 18.91
N ALA A 133 -4.70 -4.15 20.22
CA ALA A 133 -4.49 -2.84 20.85
C ALA A 133 -3.08 -2.24 20.60
N ARG A 134 -2.09 -3.06 20.26
CA ARG A 134 -0.71 -2.60 19.96
C ARG A 134 -0.58 -1.99 18.58
N LEU A 135 -1.51 -2.30 17.66
CA LEU A 135 -1.43 -1.87 16.27
C LEU A 135 -1.23 -0.35 16.14
N ALA A 136 -1.99 0.44 16.89
CA ALA A 136 -1.94 1.90 16.79
C ALA A 136 -0.52 2.45 17.09
N ALA A 137 0.13 1.96 18.14
CA ALA A 137 1.49 2.36 18.49
C ALA A 137 2.51 1.93 17.42
N GLN A 138 2.32 0.75 16.82
CA GLN A 138 3.19 0.28 15.74
C GLN A 138 3.01 1.10 14.46
N MET A 139 1.78 1.44 14.10
CA MET A 139 1.48 2.26 12.93
C MET A 139 2.08 3.66 13.07
N GLU A 140 1.92 4.32 14.22
CA GLU A 140 2.57 5.62 14.49
C GLU A 140 4.11 5.52 14.39
N ARG A 141 4.69 4.44 14.92
CA ARG A 141 6.14 4.20 14.82
C ARG A 141 6.59 4.04 13.37
N LEU A 142 5.84 3.29 12.57
CA LEU A 142 6.08 3.11 11.13
C LEU A 142 5.96 4.43 10.37
N LEU A 143 4.90 5.19 10.60
CA LEU A 143 4.70 6.51 9.99
C LEU A 143 5.87 7.45 10.29
N ARG A 144 6.26 7.56 11.56
CA ARG A 144 7.41 8.38 11.97
C ARG A 144 8.71 7.90 11.32
N HIS A 145 8.90 6.59 11.18
CA HIS A 145 10.06 6.03 10.50
C HIS A 145 10.10 6.44 9.02
N ILE A 146 8.98 6.36 8.31
CA ILE A 146 8.82 6.79 6.91
C ILE A 146 9.13 8.29 6.78
N GLU A 147 8.60 9.12 7.67
CA GLU A 147 8.79 10.58 7.60
C GLU A 147 10.23 11.03 7.83
N ILE A 148 10.93 10.38 8.77
CA ILE A 148 12.32 10.72 9.11
C ILE A 148 13.29 10.16 8.07
N ARG A 149 13.14 8.89 7.71
CA ARG A 149 14.13 8.16 6.90
C ARG A 149 13.93 8.33 5.40
N ARG A 150 12.72 8.72 4.98
CA ARG A 150 12.37 8.97 3.59
C ARG A 150 12.72 7.78 2.67
N GLN A 151 13.47 8.00 1.60
CA GLN A 151 13.87 6.95 0.64
C GLN A 151 14.62 5.79 1.32
N ASP A 152 15.32 6.05 2.42
CA ASP A 152 16.06 5.07 3.22
C ASP A 152 15.20 4.42 4.33
N CYS A 153 13.88 4.64 4.31
CA CYS A 153 12.97 3.92 5.21
C CYS A 153 12.91 2.44 4.81
N LEU A 154 12.62 1.58 5.79
CA LEU A 154 12.46 0.13 5.59
C LEU A 154 13.71 -0.61 5.10
N ALA A 155 14.87 0.05 5.05
CA ALA A 155 16.15 -0.64 4.88
C ALA A 155 16.43 -1.54 6.10
N ASP A 156 17.02 -2.71 5.89
CA ASP A 156 17.43 -3.61 6.97
C ASP A 156 18.64 -3.06 7.76
N GLY A 157 19.04 -3.76 8.83
CA GLY A 157 20.20 -3.38 9.64
C GLY A 157 21.53 -3.39 8.87
N ALA A 158 21.59 -3.98 7.68
CA ALA A 158 22.74 -3.94 6.77
C ALA A 158 22.62 -2.82 5.71
N GLY A 159 21.58 -1.99 5.78
CA GLY A 159 21.33 -0.89 4.86
C GLY A 159 20.73 -1.31 3.52
N ARG A 160 20.31 -2.57 3.36
CA ARG A 160 19.66 -3.03 2.12
C ARG A 160 18.21 -2.59 2.12
N SER A 161 17.82 -1.84 1.10
CA SER A 161 16.44 -1.39 0.94
C SER A 161 15.49 -2.58 0.74
N MET A 162 14.30 -2.48 1.33
CA MET A 162 13.24 -3.44 1.12
C MET A 162 12.82 -3.46 -0.37
N PRO A 163 12.60 -4.64 -0.99
CA PRO A 163 12.13 -4.72 -2.36
C PRO A 163 10.82 -3.96 -2.58
N TRP A 164 10.69 -3.29 -3.73
CA TRP A 164 9.53 -2.46 -4.02
C TRP A 164 8.16 -3.17 -3.88
N PRO A 165 7.96 -4.47 -4.22
CA PRO A 165 6.65 -5.11 -4.03
C PRO A 165 6.26 -5.21 -2.55
N GLN A 166 7.25 -5.39 -1.69
CA GLN A 166 7.05 -5.43 -0.24
C GLN A 166 6.70 -4.04 0.29
N ARG A 167 7.38 -2.99 -0.19
CA ARG A 167 7.05 -1.60 0.15
C ARG A 167 5.64 -1.22 -0.31
N ALA A 168 5.22 -1.66 -1.50
CA ALA A 168 3.85 -1.47 -2.00
C ALA A 168 2.79 -2.11 -1.08
N ARG A 169 3.02 -3.33 -0.57
CA ARG A 169 2.12 -3.97 0.41
C ARG A 169 2.03 -3.17 1.72
N ILE A 170 3.13 -2.61 2.19
CA ILE A 170 3.14 -1.72 3.36
C ILE A 170 2.36 -0.44 3.08
N ALA A 171 2.50 0.14 1.88
CA ALA A 171 1.71 1.31 1.46
C ALA A 171 0.21 1.00 1.44
N ALA A 172 -0.19 -0.17 0.93
CA ALA A 172 -1.57 -0.62 0.95
C ALA A 172 -2.11 -0.75 2.39
N ALA A 173 -1.32 -1.34 3.30
CA ALA A 173 -1.70 -1.47 4.70
C ALA A 173 -1.83 -0.11 5.42
N LEU A 174 -0.94 0.85 5.12
CA LEU A 174 -1.03 2.22 5.65
C LEU A 174 -2.30 2.92 5.18
N ALA A 175 -2.67 2.79 3.90
CA ALA A 175 -3.89 3.38 3.37
C ALA A 175 -5.15 2.75 3.99
N GLU A 176 -5.19 1.43 4.12
CA GLU A 176 -6.31 0.74 4.76
C GLU A 176 -6.44 1.12 6.25
N TYR A 177 -5.32 1.25 6.95
CA TYR A 177 -5.32 1.75 8.34
C TYR A 177 -5.80 3.20 8.41
N ALA A 178 -5.35 4.06 7.50
CA ALA A 178 -5.79 5.45 7.41
C ALA A 178 -7.30 5.58 7.26
N ARG A 179 -7.88 4.77 6.37
CA ARG A 179 -9.32 4.71 6.11
C ARG A 179 -10.09 4.35 7.38
N ARG A 180 -9.63 3.35 8.13
CA ARG A 180 -10.27 2.90 9.38
C ARG A 180 -10.17 3.92 10.51
N GLN A 181 -9.05 4.62 10.61
CA GLN A 181 -8.80 5.58 11.68
C GLN A 181 -9.22 7.01 11.32
N LEU A 182 -9.72 7.23 10.11
CA LEU A 182 -10.01 8.54 9.55
C LEU A 182 -8.81 9.53 9.62
N ASP A 183 -7.59 9.05 9.37
CA ASP A 183 -6.36 9.83 9.56
C ASP A 183 -5.54 9.99 8.27
N TRP A 184 -5.60 11.20 7.71
CA TRP A 184 -4.89 11.63 6.50
C TRP A 184 -3.36 11.46 6.55
N ARG A 185 -2.74 11.45 7.74
CA ARG A 185 -1.27 11.32 7.86
C ARG A 185 -0.80 9.99 7.32
N PHE A 186 -1.56 8.92 7.54
CA PHE A 186 -1.22 7.58 7.06
C PHE A 186 -1.38 7.43 5.54
N VAL A 187 -2.38 8.07 4.93
CA VAL A 187 -2.48 8.16 3.46
C VAL A 187 -1.26 8.87 2.89
N ASN A 188 -0.82 9.98 3.49
CA ASN A 188 0.39 10.67 3.06
C ASN A 188 1.64 9.79 3.20
N GLY A 189 1.74 9.00 4.26
CA GLY A 189 2.79 7.99 4.42
C GLY A 189 2.78 6.92 3.32
N ALA A 190 1.59 6.42 2.97
CA ALA A 190 1.41 5.46 1.87
C ALA A 190 1.83 6.05 0.52
N LEU A 191 1.38 7.27 0.19
CA LEU A 191 1.72 7.97 -1.05
C LEU A 191 3.23 8.18 -1.19
N LYS A 192 3.90 8.58 -0.10
CA LYS A 192 5.37 8.73 -0.07
C LYS A 192 6.10 7.43 -0.38
N LEU A 193 5.66 6.31 0.20
CA LEU A 193 6.28 5.00 -0.07
C LEU A 193 6.15 4.65 -1.56
N THR A 194 4.97 4.82 -2.14
CA THR A 194 4.75 4.53 -3.56
C THR A 194 5.57 5.45 -4.47
N ASP A 195 5.66 6.75 -4.15
CA ASP A 195 6.42 7.72 -4.94
C ASP A 195 7.92 7.42 -4.99
N TRP A 196 8.53 7.09 -3.86
CA TRP A 196 9.97 6.83 -3.80
C TRP A 196 10.38 5.54 -4.53
N ASP A 197 9.48 4.57 -4.59
CA ASP A 197 9.75 3.26 -5.19
C ASP A 197 9.30 3.15 -6.65
N PHE A 198 8.50 4.09 -7.14
CA PHE A 198 8.00 4.02 -8.51
C PHE A 198 9.20 4.10 -9.47
N PRO A 199 9.53 3.02 -10.20
CA PRO A 199 10.61 3.09 -11.18
C PRO A 199 10.16 4.06 -12.24
N ARG A 200 10.94 5.13 -12.48
CA ARG A 200 10.62 6.12 -13.51
C ARG A 200 10.44 5.50 -14.90
N SER A 201 10.98 4.29 -15.08
CA SER A 201 10.71 3.42 -16.21
C SER A 201 10.40 2.03 -15.66
N LEU A 202 9.13 1.65 -15.50
CA LEU A 202 8.76 0.24 -15.27
C LEU A 202 9.33 -0.58 -16.45
N PRO A 203 10.42 -1.35 -16.28
CA PRO A 203 10.96 -2.11 -17.39
C PRO A 203 9.93 -3.17 -17.75
N ARG A 204 9.68 -3.42 -19.04
CA ARG A 204 8.77 -4.46 -19.57
C ARG A 204 8.99 -5.88 -18.99
N ARG A 205 10.07 -6.10 -18.23
CA ARG A 205 10.45 -7.36 -17.58
C ARG A 205 10.06 -7.47 -16.09
N TYR A 206 9.55 -6.42 -15.45
CA TYR A 206 9.10 -6.49 -14.06
C TYR A 206 7.65 -6.99 -13.97
N ARG A 207 7.48 -8.32 -14.01
CA ARG A 207 6.21 -9.00 -13.74
C ARG A 207 5.94 -9.22 -12.24
N PRO A 208 6.92 -9.62 -11.41
CA PRO A 208 6.67 -9.87 -9.99
C PRO A 208 6.31 -8.56 -9.27
N GLY A 209 5.26 -8.60 -8.45
CA GLY A 209 4.84 -7.46 -7.63
C GLY A 209 3.86 -6.47 -8.27
N LEU A 210 3.48 -6.61 -9.55
CA LEU A 210 2.48 -5.73 -10.16
C LEU A 210 1.13 -5.80 -9.44
N ALA A 211 0.76 -6.98 -8.93
CA ALA A 211 -0.40 -7.15 -8.08
C ALA A 211 -0.28 -6.33 -6.78
N ALA A 212 0.89 -6.29 -6.16
CA ALA A 212 1.13 -5.47 -4.97
C ALA A 212 1.06 -3.97 -5.28
N MET A 213 1.53 -3.54 -6.46
CA MET A 213 1.37 -2.15 -6.90
C MET A 213 -0.10 -1.78 -7.12
N ALA A 214 -0.83 -2.61 -7.89
CA ALA A 214 -2.23 -2.38 -8.17
C ALA A 214 -3.05 -2.32 -6.86
N TRP A 215 -2.71 -3.20 -5.91
CA TRP A 215 -3.29 -3.17 -4.58
C TRP A 215 -3.00 -1.86 -3.85
N ALA A 216 -1.73 -1.42 -3.79
CA ALA A 216 -1.35 -0.18 -3.13
C ALA A 216 -2.06 1.05 -3.68
N ILE A 217 -2.13 1.18 -5.02
CA ILE A 217 -2.81 2.30 -5.69
C ILE A 217 -4.30 2.30 -5.36
N ALA A 218 -4.95 1.14 -5.50
CA ALA A 218 -6.38 1.02 -5.19
C ALA A 218 -6.66 1.33 -3.70
N ALA A 219 -5.79 0.89 -2.78
CA ALA A 219 -5.90 1.19 -1.35
C ALA A 219 -5.92 2.69 -1.08
N GLN A 220 -4.96 3.39 -1.70
CA GLN A 220 -4.73 4.81 -1.47
C GLN A 220 -5.89 5.62 -2.01
N GLU A 221 -6.39 5.30 -3.20
CA GLU A 221 -7.56 5.95 -3.77
C GLU A 221 -8.80 5.75 -2.87
N GLN A 222 -9.08 4.52 -2.45
CA GLN A 222 -10.23 4.25 -1.57
C GLN A 222 -10.12 4.97 -0.24
N ALA A 223 -8.93 4.99 0.37
CA ALA A 223 -8.70 5.71 1.61
C ALA A 223 -8.95 7.22 1.43
N VAL A 224 -8.47 7.81 0.33
CA VAL A 224 -8.71 9.21 -0.01
C VAL A 224 -10.20 9.50 -0.17
N GLN A 225 -10.90 8.72 -0.99
CA GLN A 225 -12.33 8.92 -1.27
C GLN A 225 -13.14 8.85 0.03
N HIS A 226 -12.88 7.81 0.83
CA HIS A 226 -13.58 7.63 2.10
C HIS A 226 -13.31 8.78 3.09
N LEU A 227 -12.05 9.17 3.27
CA LEU A 227 -11.70 10.29 4.15
C LEU A 227 -12.32 11.61 3.67
N TRP A 228 -12.42 11.79 2.36
CA TRP A 228 -13.04 12.96 1.76
C TRP A 228 -14.54 13.01 2.04
N GLU A 229 -15.25 11.91 1.83
CA GLU A 229 -16.68 11.80 2.13
C GLU A 229 -16.99 12.05 3.61
N GLN A 230 -16.14 11.60 4.52
CA GLN A 230 -16.32 11.81 5.96
C GLN A 230 -16.00 13.25 6.42
N ALA A 231 -15.35 14.06 5.58
CA ALA A 231 -14.99 15.44 5.90
C ALA A 231 -16.00 16.48 5.39
N GLN A 232 -17.02 16.05 4.61
CA GLN A 232 -18.10 16.90 4.09
C GLN A 232 -19.27 16.98 5.07
#